data_AF-D0UZ67-F1
#
_entry.id   AF-D0UZ67-F1
#
_cell.length_a   1.000
_cell.length_b   1.000
_cell.length_c   1.000
_cell.angle_alpha   90.00
_cell.angle_beta   90.00
_cell.angle_gamma   90.00
#
_symmetry.space_group_name_H-M   'P 1'
#
loop_
_entity.id
_entity.type
_entity.pdbx_description
1 polymer ?
#
loop_
_entity_poly.entity_id
_entity_poly.type
_entity_poly.pdbx_seq_one_letter_code
_entity_poly.pdbx_strand_id
1 'polypeptide(L)'
;MPLDFRRDLTINGHTIPNTEWTAGMNYPAERRWTNGWGATIEVPAVIELLELVQAGKVTLEDVKDELTNVANAITRQHDDGLGISNDDRCFGDCDKCEARKPEVLARYARFRTNAAKARDPQYTHIVSGSSVHLPTCRHVKEVARFREPDDADIAMAVRGLAHDGYILGTEHTPVTAEELAAWRAERTGPRGGHQYRPCKTCQPTLP
;
A
#
# COMPACT_ATOMS: atom_id res chain seq x y z
N MET A 1 4.84 13.88 -1.69
CA MET A 1 5.69 14.88 -2.37
C MET A 1 6.69 15.34 -1.33
N PRO A 2 8.00 15.35 -1.62
CA PRO A 2 8.95 15.88 -0.66
C PRO A 2 8.66 17.36 -0.39
N LEU A 3 8.88 17.81 0.84
CA LEU A 3 8.81 19.22 1.22
C LEU A 3 10.22 19.74 1.46
N ASP A 4 10.49 20.93 0.96
CA ASP A 4 11.77 21.62 1.13
C ASP A 4 11.73 22.50 2.39
N PHE A 5 12.84 22.51 3.13
CA PHE A 5 13.02 23.28 4.34
C PHE A 5 14.36 24.02 4.26
N ARG A 6 14.37 25.26 4.75
CA ARG A 6 15.61 26.03 4.94
C ARG A 6 15.77 26.36 6.40
N ARG A 7 16.90 25.99 6.98
CA ARG A 7 17.20 26.20 8.39
C ARG A 7 18.69 26.44 8.59
N ASP A 8 19.03 27.21 9.60
CA ASP A 8 20.40 27.26 10.09
C ASP A 8 20.70 25.97 10.86
N LEU A 9 21.92 25.46 10.72
CA LEU A 9 22.41 24.32 11.48
C LEU A 9 23.43 24.83 12.51
N THR A 10 23.08 24.78 13.80
CA THR A 10 23.90 25.32 14.88
C THR A 10 24.40 24.20 15.80
N ILE A 11 25.72 24.05 15.94
CA ILE A 11 26.37 23.00 16.73
C ILE A 11 27.44 23.64 17.61
N ASN A 12 27.30 23.53 18.93
CA ASN A 12 28.24 24.10 19.91
C ASN A 12 28.62 25.57 19.63
N GLY A 13 27.64 26.37 19.22
CA GLY A 13 27.82 27.80 18.91
C GLY A 13 28.37 28.10 17.50
N HIS A 14 28.75 27.09 16.72
CA HIS A 14 29.06 27.23 15.29
C HIS A 14 27.79 27.11 14.48
N THR A 15 27.54 28.06 13.56
CA THR A 15 26.35 28.05 12.71
C THR A 15 26.74 27.93 11.25
N ILE A 16 26.16 26.95 10.56
CA ILE A 16 26.14 26.84 9.10
C ILE A 16 24.79 27.41 8.66
N PRO A 17 24.76 28.61 8.04
CA PRO A 17 23.51 29.30 7.76
C PRO A 17 22.80 28.72 6.53
N ASN A 18 21.47 28.85 6.51
CA ASN A 18 20.62 28.59 5.34
C ASN A 18 20.84 27.22 4.69
N THR A 19 21.02 26.17 5.52
CA THR A 19 21.13 24.80 5.01
C THR A 19 19.81 24.34 4.39
N GLU A 20 19.90 23.73 3.22
CA GLU A 20 18.74 23.16 2.52
C GLU A 20 18.50 21.70 2.94
N TRP A 21 17.25 21.41 3.28
CA TRP A 21 16.79 20.10 3.69
C TRP A 21 15.55 19.71 2.89
N THR A 22 15.35 18.40 2.72
CA THR A 22 14.06 17.87 2.24
C THR A 22 13.57 16.80 3.19
N ALA A 23 12.25 16.65 3.33
CA ALA A 23 11.66 15.49 3.99
C ALA A 23 10.61 14.81 3.12
N GLY A 24 10.50 13.49 3.28
CA GLY A 24 9.54 12.66 2.56
C GLY A 24 9.65 11.18 2.88
N MET A 25 8.91 10.36 2.12
CA MET A 25 8.85 8.90 2.31
C MET A 25 9.59 8.10 1.24
N ASN A 26 10.24 8.76 0.28
CA ASN A 26 10.90 8.13 -0.88
C ASN A 26 12.30 7.59 -0.52
N TYR A 27 12.42 6.94 0.64
CA TYR A 27 13.68 6.39 1.14
C TYR A 27 13.58 4.87 1.30
N PRO A 28 14.70 4.14 1.22
CA PRO A 28 14.69 2.69 1.41
C PRO A 28 14.12 2.31 2.79
N ALA A 29 13.19 1.34 2.80
CA ALA A 29 12.42 0.96 3.99
C ALA A 29 13.27 0.29 5.08
N GLU A 30 14.44 -0.26 4.72
CA GLU A 30 15.33 -1.03 5.60
C GLU A 30 15.95 -0.16 6.70
N ARG A 31 16.03 1.15 6.49
CA ARG A 31 16.60 2.12 7.44
C ARG A 31 15.54 3.00 8.11
N ARG A 32 14.25 2.68 7.98
CA ARG A 32 13.15 3.56 8.44
C ARG A 32 13.12 3.86 9.92
N TRP A 33 13.75 3.00 10.72
CA TRP A 33 13.89 3.15 12.17
C TRP A 33 15.22 3.76 12.60
N THR A 34 16.09 4.11 11.63
CA THR A 34 17.35 4.78 11.91
C THR A 34 17.12 6.28 12.04
N ASN A 35 17.80 6.91 13.00
CA ASN A 35 17.80 8.36 13.18
C ASN A 35 18.11 9.09 11.88
N GLY A 36 17.32 10.12 11.58
CA GLY A 36 17.44 10.92 10.36
C GLY A 36 16.81 10.31 9.10
N TRP A 37 16.20 9.12 9.18
CA TRP A 37 15.43 8.60 8.05
C TRP A 37 14.24 9.52 7.73
N GLY A 38 13.98 9.69 6.44
CA GLY A 38 12.92 10.57 5.96
C GLY A 38 13.36 12.01 5.73
N ALA A 39 14.64 12.33 5.95
CA ALA A 39 15.22 13.64 5.67
C ALA A 39 16.51 13.55 4.84
N THR A 40 16.79 14.59 4.05
CA THR A 40 18.11 14.84 3.45
C THR A 40 18.56 16.25 3.76
N ILE A 41 19.88 16.46 3.74
CA ILE A 41 20.56 17.74 3.81
C ILE A 41 21.43 17.89 2.56
N GLU A 42 21.64 19.11 2.08
CA GLU A 42 22.57 19.39 1.00
C GLU A 42 24.02 19.01 1.35
N VAL A 43 24.79 18.59 0.33
CA VAL A 43 26.18 18.14 0.49
C VAL A 43 27.13 19.25 1.00
N PRO A 44 27.03 20.52 0.57
CA PRO A 44 27.90 21.58 1.09
C PRO A 44 27.86 21.71 2.62
N ALA A 45 26.67 21.67 3.22
CA ALA A 45 26.53 21.71 4.67
C ALA A 45 27.23 20.51 5.34
N VAL A 46 27.16 19.32 4.76
CA VAL A 46 27.88 18.13 5.26
C VAL A 46 29.40 18.32 5.18
N ILE A 47 29.91 18.93 4.11
CA ILE A 47 31.34 19.21 3.96
C ILE A 47 31.80 20.19 5.07
N GLU A 48 31.06 21.26 5.31
CA GLU A 48 31.37 22.23 6.37
C GLU A 48 31.37 21.59 7.76
N LEU A 49 30.45 20.66 8.04
CA LEU A 49 30.45 19.89 9.29
C LEU A 49 31.73 19.05 9.45
N LEU A 50 32.16 18.38 8.38
CA LEU A 50 33.39 17.59 8.39
C LEU A 50 34.63 18.46 8.60
N GLU A 51 34.66 19.66 8.04
CA GLU A 51 35.74 20.64 8.26
C GLU A 51 35.77 21.15 9.71
N LEU A 52 34.62 21.41 10.33
CA LEU A 52 34.53 21.78 11.75
C LEU A 52 35.04 20.66 12.66
N VAL A 53 34.71 19.41 12.36
CA VAL A 53 35.23 18.23 13.07
C VAL A 53 36.73 18.10 12.89
N GLN A 54 37.22 18.21 11.65
CA GLN A 54 38.65 18.13 11.35
C GLN A 54 39.45 19.22 12.07
N ALA A 55 38.88 20.41 12.22
CA ALA A 55 39.47 21.52 12.96
C ALA A 55 39.37 21.37 14.49
N GLY A 56 38.73 20.31 15.01
CA GLY A 56 38.53 20.08 16.44
C GLY A 56 37.58 21.07 17.10
N LYS A 57 36.76 21.78 16.32
CA LYS A 57 35.80 22.79 16.81
C LYS A 57 34.53 22.16 17.37
N VAL A 58 34.16 21.00 16.82
CA VAL A 58 33.03 20.17 17.26
C VAL A 58 33.47 18.71 17.23
N THR A 59 32.80 17.86 18.01
CA THR A 59 33.02 16.42 17.97
C THR A 59 32.09 15.73 16.97
N LEU A 60 32.42 14.50 16.58
CA LEU A 60 31.50 13.67 15.78
C LEU A 60 30.19 13.38 16.50
N GLU A 61 30.21 13.31 17.83
CA GLU A 61 29.01 13.09 18.65
C GLU A 61 28.08 14.31 18.58
N ASP A 62 28.62 15.52 18.75
CA ASP A 62 27.85 16.77 18.60
C ASP A 62 27.17 16.87 17.23
N VAL A 63 27.92 16.54 16.17
CA VAL A 63 27.40 16.57 14.79
C VAL A 63 26.31 15.54 14.59
N LYS A 64 26.50 14.31 15.06
CA LYS A 64 25.51 13.24 14.95
C LYS A 64 24.22 13.61 15.69
N ASP A 65 24.34 14.15 16.89
CA ASP A 65 23.20 14.51 17.73
C ASP A 65 22.41 15.65 17.10
N GLU A 66 23.08 16.70 16.63
CA GLU A 66 22.37 17.82 16.00
C GLU A 66 21.75 17.45 14.65
N LEU A 67 22.46 16.71 13.79
CA LEU A 67 21.88 16.20 12.54
C LEU A 67 20.64 15.34 12.82
N THR A 68 20.69 14.49 13.85
CA THR A 68 19.54 13.68 14.28
C THR A 68 18.38 14.55 14.74
N ASN A 69 18.65 15.56 15.57
CA ASN A 69 17.64 16.45 16.11
C ASN A 69 16.93 17.24 15.01
N VAL A 70 17.69 17.86 14.11
CA VAL A 70 17.15 18.67 13.00
C VAL A 70 16.39 17.79 12.02
N ALA A 71 16.97 16.66 11.60
CA ALA A 71 16.30 15.73 10.71
C ALA A 71 14.97 15.23 11.29
N ASN A 72 14.97 14.80 12.56
CA ASN A 72 13.74 14.35 13.23
C ASN A 72 12.71 15.47 13.37
N ALA A 73 13.12 16.71 13.61
CA ALA A 73 12.21 17.85 13.71
C ALA A 73 11.57 18.20 12.36
N ILE A 74 12.36 18.19 11.28
CA ILE A 74 11.88 18.43 9.92
C ILE A 74 10.90 17.31 9.49
N THR A 75 11.29 16.06 9.74
CA THR A 75 10.48 14.89 9.45
C THR A 75 9.15 14.91 10.21
N ARG A 76 9.14 15.30 11.49
CA ARG A 76 7.89 15.51 12.24
C ARG A 76 7.04 16.63 11.66
N GLN A 77 7.65 17.78 11.34
CA GLN A 77 6.91 18.90 10.75
C GLN A 77 6.26 18.53 9.41
N HIS A 78 6.98 17.79 8.56
CA HIS A 78 6.46 17.26 7.30
C HIS A 78 5.22 16.37 7.56
N ASP A 79 5.34 15.45 8.51
CA ASP A 79 4.26 14.53 8.83
C ASP A 79 3.02 15.24 9.38
N ASP A 80 3.21 16.13 10.37
CA ASP A 80 2.14 16.91 10.97
C ASP A 80 1.43 17.77 9.92
N GLY A 81 2.19 18.39 9.02
CA GLY A 81 1.65 19.22 7.93
C GLY A 81 0.82 18.45 6.91
N LEU A 82 1.06 17.14 6.77
CA LEU A 82 0.34 16.25 5.86
C LEU A 82 -0.66 15.32 6.58
N GLY A 83 -0.74 15.38 7.91
CA GLY A 83 -1.54 14.45 8.72
C GLY A 83 -1.07 12.99 8.62
N ILE A 84 0.22 12.78 8.34
CA ILE A 84 0.83 11.45 8.24
C ILE A 84 0.98 10.87 9.65
N SER A 85 0.42 9.69 9.87
CA SER A 85 0.56 8.94 11.11
C SER A 85 1.76 7.99 11.07
N ASN A 86 2.13 7.41 12.22
CA ASN A 86 3.13 6.33 12.24
C ASN A 86 2.71 5.11 11.41
N ASP A 87 1.39 4.84 11.33
CA ASP A 87 0.84 3.78 10.49
C ASP A 87 1.08 4.10 9.00
N ASP A 88 1.17 5.39 8.64
CA ASP A 88 1.47 5.78 7.28
C ASP A 88 2.91 5.50 6.85
N ARG A 89 3.84 5.44 7.82
CA ARG A 89 5.24 5.04 7.63
C ARG A 89 5.44 3.52 7.55
N CYS A 90 4.37 2.74 7.67
CA CYS A 90 4.43 1.28 7.51
C CYS A 90 4.62 0.90 6.04
N PHE A 91 5.59 0.02 5.77
CA PHE A 91 5.87 -0.52 4.44
C PHE A 91 5.29 -1.93 4.24
N GLY A 92 4.25 -2.29 5.00
CA GLY A 92 3.65 -3.63 4.93
C GLY A 92 4.41 -4.70 5.71
N ASP A 93 5.29 -4.30 6.64
CA ASP A 93 6.25 -5.19 7.31
C ASP A 93 6.27 -5.04 8.85
N CYS A 94 5.27 -4.38 9.43
CA CYS A 94 5.06 -4.37 10.89
C CYS A 94 4.35 -5.66 11.36
N ASP A 95 4.33 -5.90 12.68
CA ASP A 95 3.69 -7.11 13.25
C ASP A 95 2.21 -7.26 12.86
N LYS A 96 1.46 -6.14 12.79
CA LYS A 96 0.07 -6.15 12.32
C LYS A 96 -0.02 -6.60 10.86
N CYS A 97 0.88 -6.10 10.01
CA CYS A 97 0.96 -6.48 8.61
C CYS A 97 1.32 -7.96 8.45
N GLU A 98 2.37 -8.43 9.13
CA GLU A 98 2.79 -9.83 9.05
C GLU A 98 1.68 -10.79 9.50
N ALA A 99 0.92 -10.43 10.56
CA ALA A 99 -0.23 -11.20 11.01
C ALA A 99 -1.37 -11.28 9.96
N ARG A 100 -1.50 -10.28 9.08
CA ARG A 100 -2.54 -10.21 8.03
C ARG A 100 -2.06 -10.74 6.67
N LYS A 101 -0.76 -10.92 6.48
CA LYS A 101 -0.15 -11.39 5.23
C LYS A 101 -0.71 -12.72 4.70
N PRO A 102 -0.97 -13.75 5.53
CA PRO A 102 -1.59 -14.98 5.04
C PRO A 102 -2.96 -14.76 4.39
N GLU A 103 -3.76 -13.81 4.89
CA GLU A 103 -5.08 -13.50 4.33
C GLU A 103 -4.98 -12.89 2.93
N VAL A 104 -4.03 -11.96 2.74
CA VAL A 104 -3.76 -11.34 1.43
C VAL A 104 -3.26 -12.38 0.43
N LEU A 105 -2.31 -13.23 0.83
CA LEU A 105 -1.79 -14.30 -0.02
C LEU A 105 -2.89 -15.29 -0.42
N ALA A 106 -3.74 -15.69 0.52
CA ALA A 106 -4.88 -16.56 0.23
C ALA A 106 -5.86 -15.90 -0.76
N ARG A 107 -6.04 -14.58 -0.69
CA ARG A 107 -6.89 -13.84 -1.63
C ARG A 107 -6.29 -13.78 -3.03
N TYR A 108 -5.00 -13.50 -3.16
CA TYR A 108 -4.33 -13.58 -4.46
C TYR A 108 -4.35 -14.99 -5.05
N ALA A 109 -4.22 -16.03 -4.22
CA ALA A 109 -4.39 -17.41 -4.68
C ALA A 109 -5.80 -17.69 -5.23
N ARG A 110 -6.85 -17.12 -4.61
CA ARG A 110 -8.22 -17.18 -5.16
C ARG A 110 -8.34 -16.41 -6.48
N PHE A 111 -7.75 -15.21 -6.59
CA PHE A 111 -7.74 -14.46 -7.84
C PHE A 111 -7.04 -15.20 -8.97
N ARG A 112 -5.91 -15.84 -8.70
CA ARG A 112 -5.23 -16.74 -9.65
C ARG A 112 -6.13 -17.88 -10.11
N THR A 113 -6.78 -18.55 -9.17
CA THR A 113 -7.71 -19.64 -9.45
C THR A 113 -8.88 -19.16 -10.31
N ASN A 114 -9.50 -18.05 -9.94
CA ASN A 114 -10.61 -17.45 -10.66
C ASN A 114 -10.17 -16.97 -12.06
N ALA A 115 -8.97 -16.45 -12.22
CA ALA A 115 -8.45 -16.07 -13.53
C ALA A 115 -8.26 -17.28 -14.45
N ALA A 116 -7.76 -18.41 -13.92
CA ALA A 116 -7.66 -19.65 -14.67
C ALA A 116 -9.04 -20.16 -15.09
N LYS A 117 -10.00 -20.19 -14.16
CA LYS A 117 -11.40 -20.57 -14.44
C LYS A 117 -12.04 -19.65 -15.48
N ALA A 118 -11.86 -18.34 -15.38
CA ALA A 118 -12.46 -17.37 -16.31
C ALA A 118 -11.95 -17.49 -17.75
N ARG A 119 -10.79 -18.11 -17.97
CA ARG A 119 -10.24 -18.41 -19.30
C ARG A 119 -10.75 -19.73 -19.87
N ASP A 120 -11.30 -20.58 -19.03
CA ASP A 120 -11.78 -21.91 -19.42
C ASP A 120 -13.24 -21.83 -19.89
N PRO A 121 -13.56 -22.28 -21.12
CA PRO A 121 -14.90 -22.24 -21.68
C PRO A 121 -15.99 -22.91 -20.84
N GLN A 122 -15.65 -23.84 -19.94
CA GLN A 122 -16.65 -24.50 -19.08
C GLN A 122 -17.29 -23.53 -18.06
N TYR A 123 -16.60 -22.44 -17.71
CA TYR A 123 -17.10 -21.42 -16.79
C TYR A 123 -17.85 -20.33 -17.55
N THR A 124 -19.14 -20.59 -17.78
CA THR A 124 -20.00 -19.79 -18.65
C THR A 124 -20.49 -18.49 -18.00
N HIS A 125 -20.34 -18.34 -16.68
CA HIS A 125 -20.81 -17.17 -15.93
C HIS A 125 -19.79 -16.75 -14.86
N ILE A 126 -19.90 -15.51 -14.41
CA ILE A 126 -19.16 -14.98 -13.26
C ILE A 126 -20.16 -14.36 -12.29
N VAL A 127 -20.13 -14.79 -11.03
CA VAL A 127 -20.94 -14.20 -9.96
C VAL A 127 -20.12 -13.19 -9.16
N SER A 128 -20.77 -12.10 -8.74
CA SER A 128 -20.17 -11.09 -7.89
C SER A 128 -21.20 -10.47 -6.95
N GLY A 129 -21.03 -10.69 -5.65
CA GLY A 129 -22.04 -10.33 -4.66
C GLY A 129 -23.39 -10.99 -5.00
N SER A 130 -24.39 -10.18 -5.35
CA SER A 130 -25.72 -10.63 -5.76
C SER A 130 -25.94 -10.61 -7.28
N SER A 131 -24.91 -10.39 -8.10
CA SER A 131 -25.06 -10.18 -9.55
C SER A 131 -24.43 -11.33 -10.34
N VAL A 132 -25.09 -11.74 -11.43
CA VAL A 132 -24.59 -12.73 -12.40
C VAL A 132 -24.16 -12.02 -13.68
N HIS A 133 -23.01 -12.39 -14.24
CA HIS A 133 -22.42 -11.78 -15.43
C HIS A 133 -21.98 -12.85 -16.45
N LEU A 134 -22.04 -12.52 -17.74
CA LEU A 134 -21.25 -13.23 -18.76
C LEU A 134 -19.75 -12.90 -18.60
N PRO A 135 -18.81 -13.82 -18.90
CA PRO A 135 -17.37 -13.60 -18.78
C PRO A 135 -16.84 -12.40 -19.58
N THR A 136 -17.50 -12.06 -20.69
CA THR A 136 -17.14 -10.91 -21.56
C THR A 136 -17.66 -9.56 -21.05
N CYS A 137 -18.44 -9.54 -19.96
CA CYS A 137 -19.02 -8.33 -19.42
C CYS A 137 -17.93 -7.36 -18.93
N ARG A 138 -18.04 -6.08 -19.30
CA ARG A 138 -17.06 -5.04 -18.95
C ARG A 138 -16.73 -4.91 -17.46
N HIS A 139 -17.66 -5.33 -16.58
CA HIS A 139 -17.50 -5.26 -15.13
C HIS A 139 -16.63 -6.38 -14.56
N VAL A 140 -16.47 -7.49 -15.29
CA VAL A 140 -15.78 -8.70 -14.81
C VAL A 140 -14.76 -9.27 -15.81
N LYS A 141 -14.68 -8.74 -17.03
CA LYS A 141 -13.76 -9.23 -18.07
C LYS A 141 -12.28 -9.18 -17.66
N GLU A 142 -11.93 -8.32 -16.70
CA GLU A 142 -10.56 -8.19 -16.19
C GLU A 142 -10.17 -9.36 -15.27
N VAL A 143 -11.11 -10.19 -14.80
CA VAL A 143 -10.82 -11.39 -14.00
C VAL A 143 -9.89 -12.34 -14.77
N ALA A 144 -10.15 -12.55 -16.06
CA ALA A 144 -9.29 -13.37 -16.93
C ALA A 144 -7.92 -12.73 -17.21
N ARG A 145 -7.70 -11.47 -16.84
CA ARG A 145 -6.47 -10.70 -17.08
C ARG A 145 -5.63 -10.50 -15.82
N PHE A 146 -5.93 -11.24 -14.76
CA PHE A 146 -5.14 -11.23 -13.53
C PHE A 146 -3.65 -11.39 -13.82
N ARG A 147 -2.86 -10.50 -13.23
CA ARG A 147 -1.40 -10.53 -13.16
C ARG A 147 -1.00 -10.96 -11.75
N GLU A 148 0.02 -11.81 -11.65
CA GLU A 148 0.61 -12.14 -10.37
C GLU A 148 1.16 -10.88 -9.68
N PRO A 149 0.85 -10.67 -8.39
CA PRO A 149 1.40 -9.55 -7.65
C PRO A 149 2.90 -9.75 -7.43
N ASP A 150 3.65 -8.66 -7.44
CA ASP A 150 5.02 -8.65 -6.92
C ASP A 150 5.03 -8.35 -5.41
N ASP A 151 6.23 -8.29 -4.82
CA ASP A 151 6.39 -8.05 -3.39
C ASP A 151 5.86 -6.67 -2.97
N ALA A 152 5.94 -5.66 -3.84
CA ALA A 152 5.44 -4.33 -3.55
C ALA A 152 3.89 -4.30 -3.57
N ASP A 153 3.28 -4.99 -4.53
CA ASP A 153 1.82 -5.19 -4.59
C ASP A 153 1.31 -5.89 -3.32
N ILE A 154 2.04 -6.91 -2.83
CA ILE A 154 1.70 -7.64 -1.60
C ILE A 154 1.84 -6.73 -0.39
N ALA A 155 2.97 -6.03 -0.24
CA ALA A 155 3.23 -5.13 0.87
C ALA A 155 2.16 -4.02 0.98
N MET A 156 1.80 -3.41 -0.16
CA MET A 156 0.75 -2.40 -0.24
C MET A 156 -0.62 -2.96 0.18
N ALA A 157 -0.98 -4.15 -0.32
CA ALA A 157 -2.25 -4.79 0.02
C ALA A 157 -2.34 -5.18 1.51
N VAL A 158 -1.24 -5.69 2.07
CA VAL A 158 -1.15 -6.05 3.49
C VAL A 158 -1.27 -4.80 4.36
N ARG A 159 -0.57 -3.72 4.01
CA ARG A 159 -0.70 -2.43 4.71
C ARG A 159 -2.15 -1.94 4.68
N GLY A 160 -2.77 -1.90 3.51
CA GLY A 160 -4.17 -1.46 3.35
C GLY A 160 -5.14 -2.29 4.19
N LEU A 161 -4.94 -3.61 4.25
CA LEU A 161 -5.77 -4.48 5.09
C LEU A 161 -5.52 -4.27 6.60
N ALA A 162 -4.27 -4.11 7.01
CA ALA A 162 -3.88 -4.04 8.42
C ALA A 162 -4.18 -2.68 9.06
N HIS A 163 -4.05 -1.59 8.31
CA HIS A 163 -4.16 -0.22 8.83
C HIS A 163 -5.44 0.48 8.39
N ASP A 164 -5.87 0.28 7.14
CA ASP A 164 -7.02 1.00 6.57
C ASP A 164 -8.31 0.17 6.61
N GLY A 165 -8.23 -1.09 7.02
CA GLY A 165 -9.33 -2.06 6.94
C GLY A 165 -9.77 -2.35 5.51
N TYR A 166 -8.96 -1.99 4.52
CA TYR A 166 -9.28 -2.11 3.11
C TYR A 166 -9.05 -3.55 2.62
N ILE A 167 -10.07 -4.12 1.98
CA ILE A 167 -10.01 -5.45 1.38
C ILE A 167 -9.89 -5.29 -0.14
N LEU A 168 -8.91 -5.97 -0.73
CA LEU A 168 -8.66 -5.99 -2.18
C LEU A 168 -9.91 -6.40 -2.97
N GLY A 169 -10.55 -5.44 -3.64
CA GLY A 169 -11.54 -5.65 -4.70
C GLY A 169 -12.81 -6.44 -4.30
N THR A 170 -13.82 -6.40 -5.16
CA THR A 170 -14.97 -7.30 -5.02
C THR A 170 -14.59 -8.69 -5.54
N GLU A 171 -15.00 -9.74 -4.83
CA GLU A 171 -14.76 -11.10 -5.30
C GLU A 171 -15.64 -11.40 -6.53
N HIS A 172 -14.98 -11.88 -7.58
CA HIS A 172 -15.60 -12.32 -8.82
C HIS A 172 -15.28 -13.80 -9.00
N THR A 173 -16.31 -14.63 -8.99
CA THR A 173 -16.16 -16.09 -9.00
C THR A 173 -16.74 -16.63 -10.29
N PRO A 174 -15.90 -17.14 -11.21
CA PRO A 174 -16.39 -17.88 -12.37
C PRO A 174 -17.05 -19.17 -11.91
N VAL A 175 -18.18 -19.48 -12.52
CA VAL A 175 -19.00 -20.65 -12.23
C VAL A 175 -19.43 -21.36 -13.51
N THR A 176 -19.51 -22.68 -13.46
CA THR A 176 -20.16 -23.48 -14.50
C THR A 176 -21.68 -23.28 -14.48
N ALA A 177 -22.39 -23.83 -15.47
CA ALA A 177 -23.85 -23.78 -15.49
C ALA A 177 -24.48 -24.52 -14.28
N GLU A 178 -23.89 -25.64 -13.86
CA GLU A 178 -24.32 -26.42 -12.70
C GLU A 178 -24.07 -25.66 -11.39
N GLU A 179 -22.86 -25.12 -11.21
CA GLU A 179 -22.50 -24.29 -10.06
C GLU A 179 -23.39 -23.04 -9.95
N LEU A 180 -23.75 -22.43 -11.09
CA LEU A 180 -24.69 -21.31 -11.12
C LEU A 180 -26.09 -21.72 -10.65
N ALA A 181 -26.58 -22.89 -11.07
CA ALA A 181 -27.88 -23.39 -10.62
C ALA A 181 -27.89 -23.62 -9.10
N ALA A 182 -26.85 -24.25 -8.56
CA ALA A 182 -26.68 -24.44 -7.12
C ALA A 182 -26.61 -23.09 -6.37
N TRP A 183 -25.78 -22.16 -6.84
CA TRP A 183 -25.62 -20.83 -6.25
C TRP A 183 -26.94 -20.04 -6.21
N ARG A 184 -27.79 -20.19 -7.23
CA ARG A 184 -29.13 -19.57 -7.31
C ARG A 184 -30.13 -20.22 -6.35
N ALA A 185 -30.08 -21.54 -6.19
CA ALA A 185 -30.95 -22.26 -5.27
C ALA A 185 -30.71 -21.79 -3.81
N GLU A 186 -29.46 -21.64 -3.40
CA GLU A 186 -29.07 -21.10 -2.09
C GLU A 186 -29.57 -19.66 -1.84
N ARG A 187 -29.73 -18.89 -2.91
CA ARG A 187 -30.12 -17.47 -2.88
C ARG A 187 -31.56 -17.24 -3.29
N THR A 188 -32.37 -18.29 -3.27
CA THR A 188 -33.81 -18.21 -3.47
C THR A 188 -34.48 -18.50 -2.13
N GLY A 189 -35.17 -17.50 -1.58
CA GLY A 189 -35.84 -17.65 -0.28
C GLY A 189 -37.01 -18.65 -0.34
N PRO A 190 -37.51 -19.12 0.81
CA PRO A 190 -38.56 -20.14 0.90
C PRO A 190 -39.90 -19.72 0.25
N ARG A 191 -40.08 -18.43 -0.04
CA ARG A 191 -41.24 -17.87 -0.75
C ARG A 191 -40.95 -17.50 -2.21
N GLY A 192 -39.85 -17.97 -2.79
CA GLY A 192 -39.47 -17.74 -4.18
C GLY A 192 -38.80 -16.38 -4.47
N GLY A 193 -38.52 -15.56 -3.46
CA GLY A 193 -37.82 -14.28 -3.63
C GLY A 193 -36.34 -14.49 -3.96
N HIS A 194 -35.87 -13.94 -5.08
CA HIS A 194 -34.47 -14.02 -5.48
C HIS A 194 -33.62 -12.96 -4.77
N GLN A 195 -32.55 -13.40 -4.10
CA GLN A 195 -31.50 -12.55 -3.55
C GLN A 195 -30.35 -12.33 -4.54
N TYR A 196 -30.61 -12.55 -5.82
CA TYR A 196 -29.67 -12.33 -6.91
C TYR A 196 -30.36 -11.66 -8.10
N ARG A 197 -29.56 -11.11 -9.01
CA ARG A 197 -30.03 -10.48 -10.25
C ARG A 197 -29.08 -10.72 -11.42
N PRO A 198 -29.58 -10.91 -12.65
CA PRO A 198 -28.73 -10.83 -13.83
C PRO A 198 -28.21 -9.40 -14.00
N CYS A 199 -26.97 -9.26 -14.44
CA CYS A 199 -26.38 -7.97 -14.74
C CYS A 199 -27.13 -7.29 -15.89
N LYS A 200 -27.57 -6.05 -15.69
CA LYS A 200 -28.31 -5.28 -16.70
C LYS A 200 -27.50 -4.96 -17.95
N THR A 201 -26.16 -4.99 -17.86
CA THR A 201 -25.26 -4.67 -18.97
C THR A 201 -25.07 -5.83 -19.93
N CYS A 202 -24.83 -7.05 -19.43
CA CYS A 202 -24.62 -8.22 -20.28
C CYS A 202 -25.81 -9.16 -20.36
N GLN A 203 -26.83 -8.94 -19.53
CA GLN A 203 -28.12 -9.65 -19.53
C GLN A 203 -27.95 -11.18 -19.72
N PRO A 204 -27.21 -11.85 -18.82
CA PRO A 204 -26.99 -13.29 -18.96
C PRO A 204 -28.33 -14.03 -18.88
N THR A 205 -28.52 -14.99 -19.78
CA THR A 205 -29.63 -15.93 -19.70
C THR A 205 -29.38 -16.87 -18.53
N LEU A 206 -30.27 -16.84 -17.55
CA LEU A 206 -30.17 -17.72 -16.38
C LEU A 206 -30.96 -19.01 -16.64
N PRO A 207 -30.44 -20.18 -16.24
CA PRO A 207 -31.12 -21.45 -16.42
C PRO A 207 -32.39 -21.63 -15.56
#